data_AF-A0A2X2CSF9-F1
#
_entry.id   AF-A0A2X2CSF9-F1
#
_cell.length_a   1.000
_cell.length_b   1.000
_cell.length_c   1.000
_cell.angle_alpha   90.00
_cell.angle_beta   90.00
_cell.angle_gamma   90.00
#
_symmetry.space_group_name_H-M   'P 1'
#
loop_
_entity.id
_entity.type
_entity.pdbx_description
1 polymer ?
#
loop_
_entity_poly.entity_id
_entity_poly.type
_entity_poly.pdbx_seq_one_letter_code
_entity_poly.pdbx_strand_id
1 'polypeptide(L)'
;MLKDFLRVAVLGVSLVSASCWAAITPEEAMNMAGLQRTLGQRMAKDYLMMGSGVRVDVAAKQLKDTVTLFDNHHKLLVEFAPNTEIRSKLSEIEKTWQEYKQLVQANPDKDQAVAMLGVSDQLLDQCQKLTDLVAKNNGGESSRLVNRSGWNRVLSQRIAMLYMAKNWGVQAPGLDEAFDKSVGEFDTVMTELNTAGTPNPEIATSLRKAEAQWKFTRTAVDLTTPDNYVPTAMASSADTLFKQMNELTRLYAGLSAGN
;
A
#
# COMPACT_ATOMS: atom_id res chain seq x y z
N MET A 1 55.01 6.67 -57.85
CA MET A 1 55.34 7.80 -56.97
C MET A 1 54.16 8.05 -56.07
N LEU A 2 54.41 7.91 -54.78
CA LEU A 2 53.52 8.06 -53.62
C LEU A 2 53.23 9.56 -53.36
N LYS A 3 52.19 9.83 -52.54
CA LYS A 3 51.89 11.08 -51.78
C LYS A 3 50.95 12.10 -52.46
N ASP A 4 49.97 12.73 -51.82
CA ASP A 4 49.56 12.82 -50.40
C ASP A 4 48.11 13.37 -50.25
N PHE A 5 47.40 12.84 -49.25
CA PHE A 5 46.49 13.47 -48.27
C PHE A 5 45.60 14.69 -48.63
N LEU A 6 44.26 14.52 -48.50
CA LEU A 6 43.38 15.39 -47.69
C LEU A 6 41.96 14.76 -47.57
N ARG A 7 41.66 14.05 -46.48
CA ARG A 7 40.76 14.46 -45.38
C ARG A 7 39.40 15.03 -45.81
N VAL A 8 38.33 14.23 -45.72
CA VAL A 8 37.04 14.68 -45.16
C VAL A 8 36.55 13.62 -44.19
N ALA A 9 36.41 14.03 -42.93
CA ALA A 9 36.05 13.20 -41.81
C ALA A 9 34.57 12.83 -41.86
N VAL A 10 34.27 11.52 -41.73
CA VAL A 10 32.94 11.03 -41.40
C VAL A 10 32.75 11.25 -39.90
N LEU A 11 32.12 12.36 -39.54
CA LEU A 11 31.63 12.59 -38.18
C LEU A 11 30.36 11.73 -38.00
N GLY A 12 30.57 10.52 -37.50
CA GLY A 12 29.49 9.69 -36.97
C GLY A 12 28.86 10.40 -35.78
N VAL A 13 27.64 10.89 -35.97
CA VAL A 13 26.78 11.34 -34.86
C VAL A 13 26.41 10.10 -34.06
N SER A 14 27.15 9.85 -32.99
CA SER A 14 26.74 8.94 -31.94
C SER A 14 25.48 9.51 -31.29
N LEU A 15 24.33 8.93 -31.65
CA LEU A 15 23.12 8.98 -30.83
C LEU A 15 23.42 8.26 -29.51
N VAL A 16 24.03 8.99 -28.58
CA VAL A 16 23.91 8.66 -27.16
C VAL A 16 22.48 9.01 -26.81
N SER A 17 21.57 8.06 -27.06
CA SER A 17 20.28 8.05 -26.40
C SER A 17 20.59 7.99 -24.91
N ALA A 18 20.66 9.15 -24.25
CA ALA A 18 20.53 9.20 -22.82
C ALA A 18 19.17 8.58 -22.55
N SER A 19 19.17 7.31 -22.11
CA SER A 19 18.03 6.77 -21.41
C SER A 19 17.82 7.71 -20.24
N CYS A 20 16.94 8.69 -20.41
CA CYS A 20 16.39 9.44 -19.30
C CYS A 20 15.71 8.36 -18.47
N TRP A 21 16.34 7.96 -17.38
CA TRP A 21 15.64 7.23 -16.33
C TRP A 21 14.51 8.18 -15.96
N ALA A 22 13.30 7.88 -16.42
CA ALA A 22 12.17 8.74 -16.20
C ALA A 22 12.01 8.86 -14.68
N ALA A 23 12.32 10.04 -14.15
CA ALA A 23 12.05 10.34 -12.76
C ALA A 23 10.54 10.18 -12.54
N ILE A 24 10.14 9.59 -11.41
CA ILE A 24 8.73 9.41 -11.10
C ILE A 24 8.03 10.78 -11.07
N THR A 25 6.81 10.82 -11.59
CA THR A 25 5.95 12.01 -11.56
C THR A 25 5.48 12.32 -10.13
N PRO A 26 5.07 13.56 -9.84
CA PRO A 26 4.46 13.90 -8.54
C PRO A 26 3.25 13.02 -8.18
N GLU A 27 2.43 12.65 -9.16
CA GLU A 27 1.27 11.77 -9.00
C GLU A 27 1.68 10.34 -8.67
N GLU A 28 2.71 9.81 -9.33
CA GLU A 28 3.29 8.49 -9.01
C GLU A 28 3.90 8.50 -7.60
N ALA A 29 4.66 9.53 -7.24
CA ALA A 29 5.23 9.68 -5.90
C ALA A 29 4.14 9.72 -4.82
N MET A 30 3.05 10.45 -5.07
CA MET A 30 1.89 10.51 -4.17
C MET A 30 1.23 9.14 -4.01
N ASN A 31 1.01 8.42 -5.12
CA ASN A 31 0.42 7.08 -5.07
C ASN A 31 1.34 6.08 -4.36
N MET A 32 2.66 6.12 -4.62
CA MET A 32 3.66 5.26 -3.95
C MET A 32 3.71 5.53 -2.45
N ALA A 33 3.84 6.80 -2.03
CA ALA A 33 3.82 7.20 -0.62
C ALA A 33 2.53 6.74 0.07
N GLY A 34 1.39 6.97 -0.58
CA GLY A 34 0.09 6.54 -0.09
C GLY A 34 -0.04 5.02 0.03
N LEU A 35 0.55 4.25 -0.88
CA LEU A 35 0.51 2.79 -0.88
C LEU A 35 1.36 2.17 0.23
N GLN A 36 2.47 2.81 0.64
CA GLN A 36 3.35 2.28 1.72
C GLN A 36 2.56 1.96 3.00
N ARG A 37 1.58 2.81 3.36
CA ARG A 37 0.64 2.55 4.47
C ARG A 37 -0.03 1.17 4.35
N THR A 38 -0.49 0.83 3.15
CA THR A 38 -1.21 -0.43 2.90
C THR A 38 -0.26 -1.62 2.86
N LEU A 39 0.94 -1.45 2.29
CA LEU A 39 1.96 -2.51 2.26
C LEU A 39 2.35 -2.95 3.67
N GLY A 40 2.52 -2.01 4.61
CA GLY A 40 2.70 -2.29 6.03
C GLY A 40 1.63 -3.23 6.60
N GLN A 41 0.36 -2.88 6.42
CA GLN A 41 -0.76 -3.69 6.93
C GLN A 41 -0.87 -5.06 6.23
N ARG A 42 -0.55 -5.11 4.94
CA ARG A 42 -0.54 -6.35 4.15
C ARG A 42 0.53 -7.33 4.63
N MET A 43 1.73 -6.85 4.95
CA MET A 43 2.80 -7.68 5.52
C MET A 43 2.41 -8.27 6.88
N ALA A 44 1.83 -7.46 7.77
CA ALA A 44 1.32 -7.95 9.05
C ALA A 44 0.22 -9.00 8.86
N LYS A 45 -0.73 -8.78 7.94
CA LYS A 45 -1.76 -9.76 7.59
C LYS A 45 -1.12 -11.08 7.14
N ASP A 46 -0.14 -11.03 6.25
CA ASP A 46 0.53 -12.23 5.74
C ASP A 46 1.33 -12.96 6.83
N TYR A 47 2.01 -12.24 7.72
CA TYR A 47 2.67 -12.79 8.91
C TYR A 47 1.69 -13.57 9.80
N LEU A 48 0.54 -12.96 10.11
CA LEU A 48 -0.50 -13.56 10.96
C LEU A 48 -1.19 -14.75 10.26
N MET A 49 -1.37 -14.69 8.94
CA MET A 49 -1.87 -15.80 8.13
C MET A 49 -0.93 -17.01 8.20
N MET A 50 0.39 -16.79 8.04
CA MET A 50 1.37 -17.87 8.17
C MET A 50 1.36 -18.47 9.58
N GLY A 51 1.36 -17.63 10.62
CA GLY A 51 1.36 -18.10 12.01
C GLY A 51 0.09 -18.85 12.42
N SER A 52 -1.06 -18.48 11.86
CA SER A 52 -2.34 -19.16 12.10
C SER A 52 -2.61 -20.34 11.15
N GLY A 53 -1.67 -20.69 10.26
CA GLY A 53 -1.84 -21.78 9.30
C GLY A 53 -2.83 -21.48 8.16
N VAL A 54 -3.21 -20.22 7.96
CA VAL A 54 -4.20 -19.80 6.97
C VAL A 54 -3.50 -19.50 5.65
N ARG A 55 -3.71 -20.36 4.63
CA ARG A 55 -3.18 -20.16 3.26
C ARG A 55 -1.67 -19.83 3.24
N VAL A 56 -0.87 -20.58 4.00
CA VAL A 56 0.55 -20.31 4.26
C VAL A 56 1.35 -20.02 2.99
N ASP A 57 1.25 -20.85 1.95
CA ASP A 57 2.01 -20.65 0.70
C ASP A 57 1.68 -19.32 0.00
N VAL A 58 0.41 -18.93 0.05
CA VAL A 58 -0.05 -17.66 -0.53
C VAL A 58 0.47 -16.49 0.29
N ALA A 59 0.38 -16.58 1.62
CA ALA A 59 0.87 -15.55 2.53
C ALA A 59 2.40 -15.36 2.40
N ALA A 60 3.17 -16.44 2.36
CA ALA A 60 4.62 -16.39 2.20
C ALA A 60 5.04 -15.71 0.87
N LYS A 61 4.36 -16.05 -0.22
CA LYS A 61 4.59 -15.38 -1.51
C LYS A 61 4.20 -13.90 -1.46
N GLN A 62 3.02 -13.59 -0.93
CA GLN A 62 2.53 -12.21 -0.83
C GLN A 62 3.44 -11.34 0.05
N LEU A 63 3.92 -11.87 1.17
CA LEU A 63 4.86 -11.19 2.05
C LEU A 63 6.14 -10.82 1.30
N LYS A 64 6.77 -11.79 0.60
CA LYS A 64 7.98 -11.56 -0.18
C LYS A 64 7.79 -10.46 -1.24
N ASP A 65 6.69 -10.54 -1.98
CA ASP A 65 6.37 -9.58 -3.03
C ASP A 65 6.12 -8.18 -2.42
N THR A 66 5.42 -8.12 -1.28
CA THR A 66 5.07 -6.87 -0.58
C THR A 66 6.30 -6.19 0.03
N VAL A 67 7.21 -6.95 0.64
CA VAL A 67 8.51 -6.44 1.14
C VAL A 67 9.32 -5.84 0.00
N THR A 68 9.42 -6.55 -1.12
CA THR A 68 10.14 -6.09 -2.32
C THR A 68 9.54 -4.80 -2.87
N LEU A 69 8.21 -4.72 -2.93
CA LEU A 69 7.51 -3.53 -3.39
C LEU A 69 7.72 -2.34 -2.45
N PHE A 70 7.70 -2.56 -1.13
CA PHE A 70 7.98 -1.52 -0.13
C PHE A 70 9.39 -0.96 -0.32
N ASP A 71 10.41 -1.83 -0.41
CA ASP A 71 11.81 -1.44 -0.61
C ASP A 71 11.97 -0.60 -1.90
N ASN A 72 11.42 -1.08 -3.02
CA ASN A 72 11.51 -0.40 -4.31
C ASN A 72 10.83 0.97 -4.28
N HIS A 73 9.61 1.06 -3.74
CA HIS A 73 8.93 2.34 -3.59
C HIS A 73 9.68 3.28 -2.64
N HIS A 74 10.24 2.77 -1.54
CA HIS A 74 10.98 3.59 -0.59
C HIS A 74 12.21 4.22 -1.26
N LYS A 75 12.97 3.42 -2.01
CA LYS A 75 14.11 3.91 -2.79
C LYS A 75 13.71 5.01 -3.78
N LEU A 76 12.66 4.78 -4.57
CA LEU A 76 12.18 5.78 -5.54
C LEU A 76 11.70 7.06 -4.86
N LEU A 77 11.03 6.96 -3.71
CA LEU A 77 10.59 8.12 -2.93
C LEU A 77 11.77 8.92 -2.35
N VAL A 78 12.84 8.25 -1.93
CA VAL A 78 14.09 8.90 -1.49
C VAL A 78 14.77 9.65 -2.64
N GLU A 79 14.84 9.04 -3.83
CA GLU A 79 15.39 9.67 -5.04
C GLU A 79 14.55 10.87 -5.50
N PHE A 80 13.22 10.79 -5.37
CA PHE A 80 12.29 11.86 -5.71
C PHE A 80 12.30 13.03 -4.71
N ALA A 81 12.53 12.76 -3.42
CA ALA A 81 12.20 13.63 -2.29
C ALA A 81 12.48 15.13 -2.56
N PRO A 82 11.44 15.97 -2.71
CA PRO A 82 11.58 17.31 -3.31
C PRO A 82 12.11 18.36 -2.32
N ASN A 83 12.05 18.08 -1.02
CA ASN A 83 12.48 19.00 0.03
C ASN A 83 13.05 18.25 1.25
N THR A 84 13.65 19.01 2.18
CA THR A 84 14.34 18.44 3.35
C THR A 84 13.38 17.83 4.37
N GLU A 85 12.16 18.34 4.49
CA GLU A 85 11.13 17.79 5.39
C GLU A 85 10.72 16.38 4.96
N ILE A 86 10.43 16.17 3.68
CA ILE A 86 10.12 14.85 3.11
C ILE A 86 11.32 13.90 3.22
N ARG A 87 12.54 14.37 2.92
CA ARG A 87 13.77 13.55 3.10
C ARG A 87 13.96 13.10 4.55
N SER A 88 13.76 14.00 5.51
CA SER A 88 13.86 13.66 6.93
C SER A 88 12.82 12.59 7.30
N LYS A 89 11.58 12.75 6.83
CA LYS A 89 10.52 11.79 7.12
C LYS A 89 10.78 10.41 6.51
N LEU A 90 11.33 10.35 5.30
CA LEU A 90 11.75 9.09 4.69
C LEU A 90 12.87 8.42 5.49
N SER A 91 13.84 9.18 6.01
CA SER A 91 14.89 8.61 6.87
C SER A 91 14.35 8.06 8.20
N GLU A 92 13.32 8.67 8.78
CA GLU A 92 12.62 8.11 9.95
C GLU A 92 11.91 6.79 9.61
N ILE A 93 11.18 6.77 8.49
CA ILE A 93 10.48 5.59 8.00
C ILE A 93 11.46 4.45 7.75
N GLU A 94 12.63 4.73 7.16
CA GLU A 94 13.65 3.72 6.88
C GLU A 94 14.11 3.00 8.16
N LYS A 95 14.30 3.73 9.26
CA LYS A 95 14.69 3.12 10.55
C LYS A 95 13.64 2.16 11.07
N THR A 96 12.37 2.61 11.10
CA THR A 96 11.25 1.76 11.55
C THR A 96 10.99 0.62 10.57
N TRP A 97 11.22 0.83 9.27
CA TRP A 97 11.09 -0.19 8.24
C TRP A 97 12.10 -1.32 8.45
N GLN A 98 13.37 -1.02 8.74
CA GLN A 98 14.37 -2.07 8.96
C GLN A 98 14.04 -2.96 10.17
N GLU A 99 13.53 -2.37 11.26
CA GLU A 99 13.02 -3.12 12.41
C GLU A 99 11.80 -3.97 12.01
N TYR A 100 10.82 -3.36 11.37
CA TYR A 100 9.58 -4.03 10.96
C TYR A 100 9.84 -5.20 10.01
N LYS A 101 10.74 -5.01 9.04
CA LYS A 101 11.14 -6.01 8.05
C LYS A 101 11.72 -7.25 8.71
N GLN A 102 12.57 -7.08 9.73
CA GLN A 102 13.11 -8.21 10.50
C GLN A 102 12.00 -8.99 11.21
N LEU A 103 11.04 -8.29 11.83
CA LEU A 103 9.92 -8.93 12.53
C LEU A 103 9.03 -9.75 11.57
N VAL A 104 8.64 -9.17 10.42
CA VAL A 104 7.74 -9.87 9.49
C VAL A 104 8.41 -10.99 8.70
N GLN A 105 9.74 -10.96 8.55
CA GLN A 105 10.50 -12.03 7.88
C GLN A 105 10.95 -13.15 8.82
N ALA A 106 10.86 -12.95 10.13
CA ALA A 106 11.09 -14.02 11.10
C ALA A 106 9.99 -15.09 10.99
N ASN A 107 10.27 -16.28 11.52
CA ASN A 107 9.25 -17.31 11.66
C ASN A 107 8.11 -16.77 12.54
N PRO A 108 6.84 -16.87 12.09
CA PRO A 108 5.72 -16.34 12.85
C PRO A 108 5.63 -16.97 14.24
N ASP A 109 5.56 -16.10 15.24
CA ASP A 109 5.42 -16.44 16.65
C ASP A 109 4.37 -15.53 17.29
N LYS A 110 3.57 -16.10 18.19
CA LYS A 110 2.41 -15.39 18.75
C LYS A 110 2.82 -14.33 19.78
N ASP A 111 3.91 -14.55 20.51
CA ASP A 111 4.42 -13.58 21.47
C ASP A 111 5.07 -12.40 20.74
N GLN A 112 5.79 -12.68 19.65
CA GLN A 112 6.36 -11.65 18.77
C GLN A 112 5.30 -10.89 17.95
N ALA A 113 4.12 -11.48 17.72
CA ALA A 113 3.04 -10.83 16.97
C ALA A 113 2.58 -9.51 17.62
N VAL A 114 2.60 -9.41 18.96
CA VAL A 114 2.23 -8.16 19.66
C VAL A 114 3.22 -7.04 19.34
N ALA A 115 4.52 -7.31 19.39
CA ALA A 115 5.55 -6.35 19.01
C ALA A 115 5.46 -5.98 17.52
N MET A 116 5.26 -6.98 16.64
CA MET A 116 5.07 -6.76 15.20
C MET A 116 3.88 -5.84 14.90
N LEU A 117 2.75 -6.03 15.57
CA LEU A 117 1.57 -5.16 15.43
C LEU A 117 1.87 -3.72 15.90
N GLY A 118 2.57 -3.56 17.02
CA GLY A 118 2.98 -2.24 17.51
C GLY A 118 3.87 -1.49 16.51
N VAL A 119 4.87 -2.17 15.94
CA VAL A 119 5.74 -1.57 14.90
C VAL A 119 4.97 -1.32 13.60
N SER A 120 4.00 -2.18 13.24
CA SER A 120 3.11 -1.96 12.09
C SER A 120 2.27 -0.69 12.23
N ASP A 121 1.73 -0.42 13.43
CA ASP A 121 0.98 0.80 13.73
C ASP A 121 1.87 2.05 13.69
N GLN A 122 3.09 1.96 14.22
CA GLN A 122 4.07 3.05 14.12
C GLN A 122 4.41 3.35 12.66
N LEU A 123 4.69 2.31 11.85
CA LEU A 123 5.00 2.47 10.44
C LEU A 123 3.82 3.08 9.67
N LEU A 124 2.59 2.67 9.98
CA LEU A 124 1.38 3.23 9.39
C LEU A 124 1.25 4.74 9.64
N ASP A 125 1.44 5.19 10.89
CA ASP A 125 1.42 6.62 11.25
C ASP A 125 2.52 7.42 10.53
N GLN A 126 3.74 6.87 10.47
CA GLN A 126 4.83 7.53 9.77
C GLN A 126 4.57 7.65 8.26
N CYS A 127 4.07 6.59 7.62
CA CYS A 127 3.71 6.61 6.20
C CYS A 127 2.50 7.52 5.92
N GLN A 128 1.57 7.66 6.87
CA GLN A 128 0.49 8.65 6.79
C GLN A 128 1.05 10.07 6.75
N LYS A 129 1.92 10.42 7.70
CA LYS A 129 2.59 11.72 7.73
C LYS A 129 3.39 12.00 6.45
N LEU A 130 4.10 11.01 5.91
CA LEU A 130 4.77 11.15 4.62
C LEU A 130 3.78 11.47 3.49
N THR A 131 2.68 10.74 3.43
CA THR A 131 1.62 10.95 2.42
C THR A 131 1.08 12.37 2.49
N ASP A 132 0.84 12.89 3.69
CA ASP A 132 0.34 14.25 3.90
C ASP A 132 1.37 15.32 3.47
N LEU A 133 2.65 15.10 3.75
CA LEU A 133 3.73 15.98 3.30
C LEU A 133 3.86 16.02 1.77
N VAL A 134 3.79 14.85 1.11
CA VAL A 134 3.84 14.76 -0.35
C VAL A 134 2.60 15.42 -0.97
N ALA A 135 1.41 15.21 -0.41
CA ALA A 135 0.18 15.86 -0.87
C ALA A 135 0.26 17.39 -0.77
N LYS A 136 0.77 17.91 0.35
CA LYS A 136 0.97 19.35 0.57
C LYS A 136 1.95 19.94 -0.45
N ASN A 137 3.03 19.22 -0.75
CA ASN A 137 4.01 19.63 -1.76
C ASN A 137 3.41 19.71 -3.17
N ASN A 138 2.48 18.80 -3.50
CA ASN A 138 1.88 18.69 -4.84
C ASN A 138 0.66 19.62 -5.07
N GLY A 139 0.45 20.64 -4.23
CA GLY A 139 -0.57 21.67 -4.47
C GLY A 139 -2.00 21.31 -4.01
N GLY A 140 -2.20 20.26 -3.22
CA GLY A 140 -3.38 20.06 -2.35
C GLY A 140 -4.74 19.71 -3.00
N GLU A 141 -5.07 20.18 -4.21
CA GLU A 141 -6.44 20.09 -4.76
C GLU A 141 -6.78 18.77 -5.48
N SER A 142 -5.80 18.06 -6.04
CA SER A 142 -5.98 16.70 -6.62
C SER A 142 -6.15 15.61 -5.52
N SER A 143 -6.11 15.97 -4.24
CA SER A 143 -5.74 15.03 -3.18
C SER A 143 -6.90 14.37 -2.42
N ARG A 144 -8.09 14.98 -2.32
CA ARG A 144 -9.08 14.49 -1.34
C ARG A 144 -9.61 13.09 -1.69
N LEU A 145 -10.15 12.89 -2.89
CA LEU A 145 -10.72 11.59 -3.28
C LEU A 145 -9.64 10.52 -3.38
N VAL A 146 -8.45 10.87 -3.89
CA VAL A 146 -7.26 10.00 -3.91
C VAL A 146 -6.87 9.57 -2.49
N ASN A 147 -6.86 10.50 -1.53
CA ASN A 147 -6.52 10.22 -0.15
C ASN A 147 -7.57 9.35 0.53
N ARG A 148 -8.86 9.64 0.32
CA ARG A 148 -9.96 8.87 0.92
C ARG A 148 -10.04 7.46 0.31
N SER A 149 -9.98 7.31 -1.01
CA SER A 149 -9.91 5.98 -1.63
C SER A 149 -8.64 5.24 -1.23
N GLY A 150 -7.52 5.96 -1.11
CA GLY A 150 -6.25 5.43 -0.64
C GLY A 150 -6.32 4.93 0.80
N TRP A 151 -7.07 5.61 1.68
CA TRP A 151 -7.31 5.17 3.04
C TRP A 151 -8.14 3.89 3.11
N ASN A 152 -9.13 3.72 2.23
CA ASN A 152 -9.84 2.44 2.13
C ASN A 152 -8.97 1.28 1.60
N ARG A 153 -7.89 1.54 0.84
CA ARG A 153 -6.87 0.50 0.56
C ARG A 153 -6.24 0.00 1.85
N VAL A 154 -5.84 0.94 2.73
CA VAL A 154 -5.26 0.63 4.04
C VAL A 154 -6.25 -0.17 4.88
N LEU A 155 -7.47 0.34 5.04
CA LEU A 155 -8.50 -0.28 5.87
C LEU A 155 -8.84 -1.69 5.39
N SER A 156 -8.88 -1.96 4.08
CA SER A 156 -9.12 -3.32 3.55
C SER A 156 -8.11 -4.35 4.08
N GLN A 157 -6.84 -3.97 4.22
CA GLN A 157 -5.78 -4.85 4.71
C GLN A 157 -5.69 -4.80 6.24
N ARG A 158 -5.92 -3.65 6.87
CA ARG A 158 -5.94 -3.49 8.33
C ARG A 158 -7.04 -4.33 8.96
N ILE A 159 -8.24 -4.34 8.40
CA ILE A 159 -9.35 -5.18 8.86
C ILE A 159 -8.95 -6.66 8.81
N ALA A 160 -8.37 -7.11 7.68
CA ALA A 160 -7.91 -8.49 7.55
C ALA A 160 -6.76 -8.83 8.51
N MET A 161 -5.81 -7.91 8.72
CA MET A 161 -4.73 -8.07 9.69
C MET A 161 -5.28 -8.26 11.11
N LEU A 162 -6.14 -7.35 11.57
CA LEU A 162 -6.72 -7.41 12.91
C LEU A 162 -7.61 -8.64 13.07
N TYR A 163 -8.35 -9.03 12.03
CA TYR A 163 -9.09 -10.29 11.98
C TYR A 163 -8.18 -11.50 12.20
N MET A 164 -7.05 -11.56 11.51
CA MET A 164 -6.10 -12.68 11.63
C MET A 164 -5.45 -12.72 13.01
N ALA A 165 -5.15 -11.57 13.60
CA ALA A 165 -4.66 -11.48 14.98
C ALA A 165 -5.69 -12.04 15.97
N LYS A 166 -6.97 -11.67 15.81
CA LYS A 166 -8.08 -12.21 16.61
C LYS A 166 -8.25 -13.72 16.43
N ASN A 167 -8.30 -14.19 15.18
CA ASN A 167 -8.39 -15.62 14.83
C ASN A 167 -7.22 -16.43 15.41
N TRP A 168 -6.01 -15.87 15.43
CA TRP A 168 -4.84 -16.54 15.97
C TRP A 168 -4.75 -16.46 17.51
N GLY A 169 -5.58 -15.62 18.16
CA GLY A 169 -5.59 -15.41 19.60
C GLY A 169 -4.42 -14.57 20.11
N VAL A 170 -3.94 -13.61 19.31
CA VAL A 170 -2.90 -12.65 19.71
C VAL A 170 -3.45 -11.73 20.79
N GLN A 171 -2.75 -11.61 21.92
CA GLN A 171 -3.14 -10.78 23.07
C GLN A 171 -2.61 -9.36 22.95
N ALA A 172 -3.00 -8.64 21.88
CA ALA A 172 -2.60 -7.25 21.66
C ALA A 172 -3.58 -6.26 22.34
N PRO A 173 -3.10 -5.24 23.08
CA PRO A 173 -3.96 -4.23 23.68
C PRO A 173 -4.83 -3.51 22.64
N GLY A 174 -6.13 -3.34 22.91
CA GLY A 174 -7.04 -2.58 22.04
C GLY A 174 -7.38 -3.25 20.70
N LEU A 175 -7.05 -4.54 20.51
CA LEU A 175 -7.24 -5.26 19.25
C LEU A 175 -8.69 -5.21 18.73
N ASP A 176 -9.66 -5.42 19.62
CA ASP A 176 -11.09 -5.43 19.29
C ASP A 176 -11.58 -4.04 18.90
N GLU A 177 -11.24 -3.01 19.68
CA GLU A 177 -11.59 -1.62 19.37
C GLU A 177 -10.99 -1.16 18.05
N ALA A 178 -9.72 -1.50 17.79
CA ALA A 178 -9.05 -1.19 16.53
C ALA A 178 -9.74 -1.88 15.34
N PHE A 179 -10.22 -3.10 15.52
CA PHE A 179 -10.95 -3.84 14.48
C PHE A 179 -12.29 -3.17 14.18
N ASP A 180 -13.11 -2.93 15.19
CA ASP A 180 -14.44 -2.32 15.05
C ASP A 180 -14.34 -0.91 14.46
N LYS A 181 -13.36 -0.12 14.93
CA LYS A 181 -13.07 1.20 14.37
C LYS A 181 -12.69 1.12 12.90
N SER A 182 -11.80 0.19 12.51
CA SER A 182 -11.38 0.07 11.11
C SER A 182 -12.53 -0.31 10.18
N VAL A 183 -13.43 -1.18 10.67
CA VAL A 183 -14.65 -1.58 9.96
C VAL A 183 -15.60 -0.39 9.78
N GLY A 184 -15.92 0.35 10.85
CA GLY A 184 -16.80 1.52 10.77
C GLY A 184 -16.22 2.68 9.98
N GLU A 185 -14.90 2.87 10.02
CA GLU A 185 -14.22 3.89 9.23
C GLU A 185 -14.27 3.57 7.73
N PHE A 186 -14.18 2.29 7.35
CA PHE A 186 -14.33 1.88 5.95
C PHE A 186 -15.71 2.25 5.40
N ASP A 187 -16.78 1.97 6.17
CA ASP A 187 -18.15 2.34 5.82
C ASP A 187 -18.31 3.86 5.63
N THR A 188 -17.72 4.62 6.55
CA THR A 188 -17.73 6.09 6.52
C THR A 188 -17.08 6.60 5.23
N VAL A 189 -15.89 6.11 4.90
CA VAL A 189 -15.16 6.50 3.68
C VAL A 189 -15.93 6.10 2.43
N MET A 190 -16.53 4.89 2.37
CA MET A 190 -17.33 4.48 1.21
C MET A 190 -18.55 5.38 1.00
N THR A 191 -19.19 5.82 2.09
CA THR A 191 -20.32 6.75 2.04
C THR A 191 -19.88 8.13 1.52
N GLU A 192 -18.72 8.62 1.96
CA GLU A 192 -18.14 9.86 1.46
C GLU A 192 -17.81 9.80 -0.03
N LEU A 193 -17.17 8.71 -0.48
CA LEU A 193 -16.81 8.51 -1.89
C LEU A 193 -18.06 8.47 -2.79
N ASN A 194 -19.15 7.86 -2.31
CA ASN A 194 -20.43 7.88 -3.02
C ASN A 194 -21.05 9.27 -3.10
N THR A 195 -21.08 9.97 -1.96
CA THR A 195 -21.73 11.28 -1.84
C THR A 195 -21.00 12.35 -2.65
N ALA A 196 -19.67 12.23 -2.80
CA ALA A 196 -18.88 13.13 -3.63
C ALA A 196 -19.22 13.03 -5.13
N GLY A 197 -19.89 11.96 -5.57
CA GLY A 197 -20.12 11.67 -6.98
C GLY A 197 -18.84 11.21 -7.69
N THR A 198 -19.00 10.73 -8.93
CA THR A 198 -17.90 10.21 -9.73
C THR A 198 -17.65 11.07 -10.96
N PRO A 199 -16.40 11.45 -11.26
CA PRO A 199 -16.09 12.37 -12.36
C PRO A 199 -16.24 11.74 -13.75
N ASN A 200 -16.28 10.40 -13.85
CA ASN A 200 -16.49 9.69 -15.11
C ASN A 200 -17.09 8.27 -14.88
N PRO A 201 -17.58 7.60 -15.95
CA PRO A 201 -18.19 6.27 -15.85
C PRO A 201 -17.25 5.13 -15.41
N GLU A 202 -15.95 5.26 -15.66
CA GLU A 202 -14.95 4.26 -15.27
C GLU A 202 -14.78 4.22 -13.75
N ILE A 203 -14.63 5.40 -13.11
CA ILE A 203 -14.59 5.54 -11.66
C ILE A 203 -15.93 5.09 -11.05
N ALA A 204 -17.07 5.44 -11.66
CA ALA A 204 -18.39 4.95 -11.21
C ALA A 204 -18.46 3.41 -11.18
N THR A 205 -17.88 2.77 -12.19
CA THR A 205 -17.85 1.30 -12.28
C THR A 205 -16.90 0.69 -11.25
N SER A 206 -15.72 1.28 -11.06
CA SER A 206 -14.75 0.82 -10.07
C SER A 206 -15.29 0.96 -8.62
N LEU A 207 -15.95 2.09 -8.32
CA LEU A 207 -16.57 2.33 -7.02
C LEU A 207 -17.67 1.31 -6.71
N ARG A 208 -18.58 1.02 -7.66
CA ARG A 208 -19.61 -0.02 -7.51
C ARG A 208 -19.02 -1.42 -7.26
N LYS A 209 -17.90 -1.76 -7.92
CA LYS A 209 -17.21 -3.04 -7.69
C LYS A 209 -16.67 -3.11 -6.26
N ALA A 210 -16.01 -2.04 -5.80
CA ALA A 210 -15.51 -1.93 -4.43
C ALA A 210 -16.63 -2.06 -3.38
N GLU A 211 -17.78 -1.42 -3.60
CA GLU A 211 -18.94 -1.56 -2.72
C GLU A 211 -19.49 -2.98 -2.66
N ALA A 212 -19.67 -3.62 -3.82
CA ALA A 212 -20.18 -4.98 -3.89
C ALA A 212 -19.24 -5.94 -3.16
N GLN A 213 -17.93 -5.78 -3.36
CA GLN A 213 -16.93 -6.57 -2.66
C GLN A 213 -16.89 -6.28 -1.16
N TRP A 214 -17.04 -5.02 -0.76
CA TRP A 214 -17.10 -4.66 0.65
C TRP A 214 -18.30 -5.30 1.35
N LYS A 215 -19.49 -5.32 0.73
CA LYS A 215 -20.66 -6.04 1.26
C LYS A 215 -20.37 -7.53 1.49
N PHE A 216 -19.63 -8.15 0.57
CA PHE A 216 -19.19 -9.54 0.74
C PHE A 216 -18.18 -9.69 1.89
N THR A 217 -17.17 -8.82 1.97
CA THR A 217 -16.19 -8.82 3.08
C THR A 217 -16.86 -8.57 4.43
N ARG A 218 -17.85 -7.66 4.50
CA ARG A 218 -18.69 -7.40 5.68
C ARG A 218 -19.40 -8.65 6.16
N THR A 219 -19.88 -9.50 5.26
CA THR A 219 -20.50 -10.77 5.66
C THR A 219 -19.53 -11.64 6.45
N ALA A 220 -18.25 -11.70 6.06
CA ALA A 220 -17.24 -12.42 6.83
C ALA A 220 -16.93 -11.77 8.20
N VAL A 221 -16.99 -10.44 8.28
CA VAL A 221 -16.91 -9.70 9.56
C VAL A 221 -18.10 -10.05 10.46
N ASP A 222 -19.31 -9.91 9.94
CA ASP A 222 -20.55 -10.01 10.72
C ASP A 222 -20.83 -11.46 11.18
N LEU A 223 -20.33 -12.46 10.45
CA LEU A 223 -20.42 -13.88 10.84
C LEU A 223 -19.40 -14.27 11.92
N THR A 224 -18.45 -13.40 12.25
CA THR A 224 -17.36 -13.75 13.17
C THR A 224 -17.82 -13.70 14.62
N THR A 225 -17.63 -14.82 15.30
CA THR A 225 -17.81 -14.94 16.74
C THR A 225 -16.52 -15.47 17.36
N PRO A 226 -16.31 -15.35 18.68
CA PRO A 226 -15.14 -15.94 19.35
C PRO A 226 -14.90 -17.41 19.00
N ASP A 227 -15.97 -18.18 18.79
CA ASP A 227 -15.90 -19.61 18.46
C ASP A 227 -15.98 -19.93 16.95
N ASN A 228 -16.17 -18.94 16.07
CA ASN A 228 -16.40 -19.18 14.65
C ASN A 228 -15.77 -18.08 13.78
N TYR A 229 -14.60 -18.39 13.23
CA TYR A 229 -13.91 -17.55 12.26
C TYR A 229 -13.93 -18.21 10.87
N VAL A 230 -13.93 -17.38 9.83
CA VAL A 230 -13.83 -17.77 8.42
C VAL A 230 -12.58 -17.16 7.76
N PRO A 231 -11.37 -17.45 8.29
CA PRO A 231 -10.16 -16.70 7.94
C PRO A 231 -9.79 -16.80 6.46
N THR A 232 -10.00 -17.95 5.82
CA THR A 232 -9.77 -18.10 4.37
C THR A 232 -10.67 -17.17 3.53
N ALA A 233 -11.95 -17.02 3.92
CA ALA A 233 -12.89 -16.11 3.26
C ALA A 233 -12.53 -14.65 3.52
N MET A 234 -12.13 -14.31 4.75
CA MET A 234 -11.64 -12.98 5.08
C MET A 234 -10.41 -12.61 4.25
N ALA A 235 -9.37 -13.46 4.23
CA ALA A 235 -8.14 -13.21 3.49
C ALA A 235 -8.37 -13.00 1.98
N SER A 236 -9.17 -13.87 1.37
CA SER A 236 -9.47 -13.81 -0.07
C SER A 236 -10.34 -12.61 -0.46
N SER A 237 -11.34 -12.29 0.36
CA SER A 237 -12.21 -11.13 0.13
C SER A 237 -11.46 -9.81 0.31
N ALA A 238 -10.61 -9.70 1.34
CA ALA A 238 -9.79 -8.53 1.58
C ALA A 238 -8.75 -8.29 0.47
N ASP A 239 -8.14 -9.36 -0.06
CA ASP A 239 -7.22 -9.25 -1.20
C ASP A 239 -7.93 -8.74 -2.47
N THR A 240 -9.16 -9.21 -2.73
CA THR A 240 -9.98 -8.73 -3.84
C THR A 240 -10.38 -7.27 -3.64
N LEU A 241 -10.80 -6.92 -2.42
CA LEU A 241 -11.16 -5.55 -2.05
C LEU A 241 -9.98 -4.60 -2.20
N PHE A 242 -8.79 -5.00 -1.75
CA PHE A 242 -7.56 -4.22 -1.95
C PHE A 242 -7.29 -3.95 -3.41
N LYS A 243 -7.41 -4.95 -4.30
CA LYS A 243 -7.21 -4.75 -5.75
C LYS A 243 -8.18 -3.72 -6.32
N GLN A 244 -9.45 -3.78 -5.92
CA GLN A 244 -10.47 -2.84 -6.38
C GLN A 244 -10.25 -1.43 -5.82
N MET A 245 -9.89 -1.31 -4.54
CA MET A 245 -9.55 -0.02 -3.93
C MET A 245 -8.26 0.58 -4.52
N ASN A 246 -7.29 -0.27 -4.87
CA ASN A 246 -6.06 0.12 -5.55
C ASN A 246 -6.35 0.68 -6.94
N GLU A 247 -7.19 0.00 -7.69
CA GLU A 247 -7.65 0.46 -9.00
C GLU A 247 -8.45 1.76 -8.90
N LEU A 248 -9.41 1.85 -7.97
CA LEU A 248 -10.18 3.07 -7.73
C LEU A 248 -9.28 4.26 -7.39
N THR A 249 -8.26 4.04 -6.56
CA THR A 249 -7.30 5.10 -6.20
C THR A 249 -6.43 5.52 -7.37
N ARG A 250 -5.97 4.56 -8.20
CA ARG A 250 -5.24 4.84 -9.44
C ARG A 250 -6.06 5.72 -10.37
N LEU A 251 -7.33 5.38 -10.58
CA LEU A 251 -8.25 6.13 -11.42
C LEU A 251 -8.48 7.56 -10.90
N TYR A 252 -8.72 7.71 -9.59
CA TYR A 252 -8.82 9.05 -8.98
C TYR A 252 -7.53 9.85 -9.12
N ALA A 253 -6.37 9.19 -9.09
CA ALA A 253 -5.07 9.85 -9.27
C ALA A 253 -4.75 10.19 -10.73
N GLY A 254 -5.64 9.85 -11.69
CA GLY A 254 -5.41 10.10 -13.12
C GLY A 254 -4.25 9.32 -13.72
N LEU A 255 -3.75 8.30 -13.01
CA LEU A 255 -2.65 7.46 -13.48
C LEU A 255 -3.17 6.50 -14.55
N SER A 256 -2.40 6.25 -15.61
CA SER A 256 -2.72 5.20 -16.59
C SER A 256 -2.62 3.80 -15.97
N ALA A 257 -3.23 2.79 -16.60
CA ALA A 257 -3.05 1.41 -16.15
C ALA A 257 -1.55 1.08 -16.21
N GLY A 258 -0.97 0.66 -15.09
CA GLY A 258 0.39 0.16 -15.08
C GLY A 258 0.45 -1.13 -15.90
N ASN A 259 1.47 -1.25 -16.76
CA ASN A 259 1.81 -2.52 -17.42
C ASN A 259 2.23 -3.58 -16.38
#